data_AF-A0A950SYQ8-F1
#
_entry.id   AF-A0A950SYQ8-F1
#
_cell.length_a   1.000
_cell.length_b   1.000
_cell.length_c   1.000
_cell.angle_alpha   90.00
_cell.angle_beta   90.00
_cell.angle_gamma   90.00
#
_symmetry.space_group_name_H-M   'P 1'
#
loop_
_entity.id
_entity.type
_entity.pdbx_description
1 polymer ?
#
loop_
_entity_poly.entity_id
_entity_poly.type
_entity_poly.pdbx_seq_one_letter_code
_entity_poly.pdbx_strand_id
1 'polypeptide(L)' 'MDYRSDNTGRAAPEILDALVRANRDTALGYGADEWTADLQRRFSDLFETAVRVFPVATGTAANALALASLGPS' A
#
# COMPACT_ATOMS: atom_id res chain seq x y z
N MET A 1 -14.29 24.05 -2.73
CA MET A 1 -13.47 23.10 -3.49
C MET A 1 -12.03 23.54 -3.32
N ASP A 2 -11.17 22.71 -2.73
CA ASP A 2 -9.75 23.04 -2.52
C ASP A 2 -8.96 22.65 -3.77
N TYR A 3 -8.13 23.56 -4.28
CA TYR A 3 -7.37 23.38 -5.53
C TYR A 3 -5.85 23.47 -5.33
N ARG A 4 -5.37 23.48 -4.08
CA ARG A 4 -3.92 23.56 -3.81
C ARG A 4 -3.20 22.27 -4.18
N SER A 5 -3.77 21.13 -3.81
CA SER A 5 -3.28 19.79 -4.13
C SER A 5 -4.36 18.75 -3.79
N ASP A 6 -4.38 17.64 -4.52
CA ASP A 6 -5.17 16.45 -4.23
C ASP A 6 -4.84 15.79 -2.87
N ASN A 7 -3.64 16.02 -2.32
CA ASN A 7 -3.27 15.55 -0.98
C ASN A 7 -4.06 16.23 0.15
N THR A 8 -4.83 17.27 -0.16
CA THR A 8 -5.80 17.89 0.75
C THR A 8 -7.16 17.18 0.73
N GLY A 9 -7.33 16.21 -0.18
CA GLY A 9 -8.50 15.36 -0.29
C GLY A 9 -8.70 14.50 0.96
N ARG A 10 -9.95 14.12 1.19
CA ARG A 10 -10.30 13.17 2.26
C ARG A 10 -10.08 11.75 1.76
N ALA A 11 -9.79 10.82 2.68
CA ALA A 11 -9.85 9.41 2.36
C ALA A 11 -11.27 9.02 1.89
N ALA A 12 -11.34 8.14 0.88
CA ALA A 12 -12.60 7.58 0.43
C ALA A 12 -13.26 6.75 1.57
N PRO A 13 -14.60 6.77 1.72
CA PRO A 13 -15.29 6.04 2.79
C PRO A 13 -14.90 4.56 2.89
N GLU A 14 -14.70 3.89 1.74
CA GLU A 14 -14.34 2.48 1.64
C GLU A 14 -12.99 2.16 2.30
N ILE A 15 -12.06 3.12 2.32
CA ILE A 15 -10.77 3.00 3.00
C ILE A 15 -10.97 3.03 4.51
N LEU A 16 -11.79 3.97 5.01
CA LEU A 16 -12.10 4.08 6.44
C LEU A 16 -12.84 2.83 6.93
N ASP A 17 -13.80 2.33 6.16
CA ASP A 17 -14.51 1.10 6.48
C ASP A 17 -13.59 -0.12 6.48
N ALA A 18 -12.61 -0.19 5.55
CA ALA A 18 -11.61 -1.26 5.55
C ALA A 18 -10.75 -1.25 6.81
N LEU A 19 -10.31 -0.06 7.26
CA LEU A 19 -9.56 0.09 8.51
C LEU A 19 -10.39 -0.37 9.72
N VAL A 20 -11.66 0.02 9.79
CA VAL A 20 -12.57 -0.41 10.88
C VAL A 20 -12.77 -1.93 10.87
N ARG A 21 -12.89 -2.54 9.68
CA ARG A 21 -12.99 -4.01 9.55
C ARG A 21 -11.71 -4.72 10.00
N ALA A 22 -10.54 -4.22 9.60
CA ALA A 22 -9.25 -4.79 9.99
C ALA A 22 -8.98 -4.66 11.49
N ASN A 23 -9.50 -3.60 12.14
CA ASN A 23 -9.33 -3.34 13.57
C ASN A 23 -10.25 -4.18 14.49
N ARG A 24 -10.65 -5.38 14.07
CA ARG A 24 -11.51 -6.27 14.88
C ARG A 24 -10.73 -7.34 15.64
N ASP A 25 -9.59 -7.76 15.11
CA ASP A 25 -8.75 -8.82 15.67
C ASP A 25 -7.26 -8.47 15.54
N THR A 26 -6.41 -9.28 16.16
CA THR A 26 -4.96 -9.15 16.02
C THR A 26 -4.46 -9.82 14.74
N ALA A 27 -3.41 -9.27 14.13
CA ALA A 27 -2.70 -9.90 13.04
C ALA A 27 -1.19 -9.86 13.24
N LEU A 28 -0.48 -10.72 12.51
CA LEU A 28 0.97 -10.73 12.52
C LEU A 28 1.53 -9.46 11.88
N GLY A 29 2.60 -8.92 12.45
CA GLY A 29 3.27 -7.73 11.94
C GLY A 29 4.12 -8.01 10.71
N TYR A 30 4.71 -6.93 10.18
CA TYR A 30 5.72 -6.98 9.11
C TYR A 30 5.28 -7.69 7.83
N GLY A 31 3.99 -7.60 7.49
CA GLY A 31 3.43 -8.12 6.25
C GLY A 31 3.12 -9.61 6.25
N ALA A 32 3.11 -10.24 7.44
CA ALA A 32 2.71 -11.63 7.63
C ALA A 32 1.19 -11.80 7.86
N ASP A 33 0.41 -10.76 7.60
CA ASP A 33 -1.05 -10.71 7.73
C ASP A 33 -1.78 -11.04 6.42
N GLU A 34 -3.09 -11.31 6.55
CA GLU A 34 -3.96 -11.68 5.43
C GLU A 34 -4.17 -10.54 4.42
N TRP A 35 -4.18 -9.28 4.88
CA TRP A 35 -4.41 -8.13 4.01
C TRP A 35 -3.20 -7.88 3.11
N THR A 36 -2.00 -8.09 3.64
CA THR A 36 -0.76 -8.05 2.87
C THR A 36 -0.71 -9.19 1.86
N ALA A 37 -1.16 -10.40 2.20
CA ALA A 37 -1.26 -11.50 1.25
C ALA A 37 -2.26 -11.19 0.12
N ASP A 38 -3.43 -10.64 0.45
CA ASP A 38 -4.42 -10.22 -0.54
C ASP A 38 -3.91 -9.11 -1.46
N LEU A 39 -3.15 -8.16 -0.91
CA LEU A 39 -2.50 -7.10 -1.69
C LEU A 39 -1.57 -7.68 -2.77
N GLN A 40 -0.75 -8.68 -2.43
CA GLN A 40 0.14 -9.34 -3.41
C GLN A 40 -0.67 -9.95 -4.56
N ARG A 41 -1.73 -10.69 -4.21
CA ARG A 41 -2.59 -11.37 -5.18
C ARG A 41 -3.28 -10.37 -6.09
N ARG A 42 -3.95 -9.37 -5.53
CA ARG A 42 -4.71 -8.37 -6.29
C ARG A 42 -3.83 -7.57 -7.25
N PHE A 43 -2.60 -7.26 -6.86
CA PHE A 43 -1.67 -6.59 -7.76
C PHE A 43 -1.14 -7.53 -8.84
N SER A 44 -0.87 -8.80 -8.53
CA SER A 44 -0.48 -9.78 -9.56
C SER A 44 -1.59 -9.99 -10.58
N ASP A 45 -2.84 -10.06 -10.13
CA ASP A 45 -4.03 -10.12 -10.98
C ASP A 45 -4.16 -8.84 -11.84
N LEU A 46 -3.99 -7.65 -11.23
CA LEU A 46 -4.10 -6.36 -11.91
C LEU A 46 -3.04 -6.16 -13.00
N PHE A 47 -1.81 -6.60 -12.75
CA PHE A 47 -0.70 -6.49 -13.71
C PHE A 47 -0.60 -7.69 -14.65
N GLU A 48 -1.50 -8.67 -14.53
CA GLU A 48 -1.53 -9.90 -15.32
C GLU A 48 -0.19 -10.67 -15.30
N THR A 49 0.58 -10.51 -14.22
CA THR A 49 1.89 -11.14 -14.03
C THR A 49 2.22 -11.22 -12.55
N ALA A 50 3.07 -12.18 -12.17
CA ALA A 50 3.52 -12.31 -10.78
C ALA A 50 4.35 -11.09 -10.38
N VAL A 51 3.85 -10.32 -9.42
CA VAL A 51 4.56 -9.16 -8.86
C VAL A 51 4.75 -9.30 -7.35
N ARG A 52 5.73 -8.56 -6.82
CA ARG A 52 5.91 -8.38 -5.38
C ARG A 52 5.62 -6.94 -5.01
N VAL A 53 4.73 -6.74 -4.05
CA VAL A 53 4.32 -5.42 -3.55
C VAL A 53 4.96 -5.16 -2.19
N PHE A 54 5.51 -3.97 -2.00
CA PHE A 54 6.07 -3.53 -0.73
C PHE A 54 5.38 -2.23 -0.29
N PRO A 55 4.42 -2.29 0.66
CA PRO A 55 3.76 -1.09 1.17
C PRO A 55 4.75 -0.17 1.90
N VAL A 56 4.72 1.12 1.57
CA VAL A 56 5.51 2.16 2.24
C VAL A 56 4.65 3.39 2.47
N ALA A 57 4.99 4.18 3.49
CA ALA A 57 4.12 5.24 3.98
C ALA A 57 3.95 6.42 3.00
N THR A 58 4.94 6.71 2.15
CA THR A 58 4.94 7.88 1.27
C THR A 58 5.52 7.57 -0.10
N GLY A 59 5.11 8.36 -1.10
CA GLY A 59 5.69 8.29 -2.45
C GLY A 59 7.19 8.62 -2.46
N THR A 60 7.65 9.53 -1.60
CA THR A 60 9.09 9.83 -1.46
C THR A 60 9.88 8.61 -1.01
N ALA A 61 9.39 7.86 -0.01
CA ALA A 61 10.06 6.65 0.47
C ALA A 61 10.06 5.56 -0.62
N ALA A 62 8.95 5.38 -1.33
CA ALA A 62 8.84 4.43 -2.45
C ALA A 62 9.90 4.72 -3.53
N ASN A 63 9.99 5.97 -3.97
CA ASN A 63 10.93 6.37 -5.01
C ASN A 63 12.39 6.21 -4.56
N ALA A 64 12.72 6.64 -3.34
CA ALA A 64 14.07 6.53 -2.81
C ALA A 64 14.53 5.08 -2.69
N LEU A 65 13.69 4.19 -2.15
CA LEU A 65 13.99 2.77 -2.01
C LEU A 65 14.14 2.08 -3.38
N ALA A 66 13.24 2.38 -4.33
CA ALA A 66 13.30 1.81 -5.68
C ALA A 66 14.60 2.21 -6.39
N LEU A 67 14.96 3.51 -6.36
CA LEU A 67 16.20 4.00 -6.98
C LEU A 67 17.44 3.43 -6.31
N ALA A 68 17.48 3.37 -4.98
CA ALA A 68 18.62 2.79 -4.25
C ALA A 68 18.81 1.31 -4.59
N SER A 69 17.72 0.57 -4.82
CA SER A 69 17.77 -0.87 -5.16
C SER A 69 18.24 -1.16 -6.59
N LEU A 70 18.25 -0.15 -7.47
CA LEU A 70 18.76 -0.26 -8.84
C LEU A 70 20.25 0.12 -8.96
N GLY A 71 20.81 0.74 -7.92
CA GLY A 71 22.21 1.12 -7.87
C GLY A 71 23.13 -0.10 -7.64
N PRO A 72 24.42 0.03 -7.98
CA PRO A 72 25.40 -1.02 -7.67
C PRO A 72 25.51 -1.21 -6.14
N SER A 73 25.60 -2.47 -5.74
CA SER A 73 25.92 -2.91 -4.37
C SER A 73 27.40 -2.75 -4.06
#